data_AF-A0A2W5YA98-F1
#
_entry.id   AF-A0A2W5YA98-F1
#
_cell.length_a   1.000
_cell.length_b   1.000
_cell.length_c   1.000
_cell.angle_alpha   90.00
_cell.angle_beta   90.00
_cell.angle_gamma   90.00
#
_symmetry.space_group_name_H-M   'P 1'
#
loop_
_entity.id
_entity.type
_entity.pdbx_description
1 polymer ?
#
loop_
_entity_poly.entity_id
_entity_poly.type
_entity_poly.pdbx_seq_one_letter_code
_entity_poly.pdbx_strand_id
1 'polypeptide(L)'
;MFDPRIYRAALVPIVLAVAVAAFSLRSQPAPATTQLASDAFNGPRAFNGQLGLTTLGQEYPLRRPGSVGDSALADLVAQKLAPGFELSTRRFDAQTIDGRRTLETVVGVRPGISAHRIVILSHRDAAGSPDLPDLSGTAALLELAHDVSGHAFSKTIELVSTSGGSGGDAGAADWAAHTASGPIDAVIVLGDLASDRNGPKPLVVPWGAGRGLAPSVLTRTLGTALAAETGQDAGGTPVLAQFARLAIPVTLGEQGAAVARGLPAVLLSGSGERGGSESAPVSQTRLQGFGRTVLRALLALDGVPSLPADQVTRQLATANKLIPEWAVALVVGSLIFPVLVTGIDGLARARRRGEPLGPWLLWVLACGLPFLLAVGLAQLLVPLGLLHAAPPSVVGAGTLPLDAGGAGLLAAEALILSVGLLAIRLVRSRVFERPPSGGAPAGLVVVVACLITIAVWTVNPFAAALTIPMLHLALFALDPELRLRRSFALLLIAIGLVPVGLVALSYGLALALGPLQLAWSALLLVASGAVGLWTLLAWSALLGCVSAAVAAILSREAHPHEASEVTVRGPLGYAGPGSLGGTRSALRR
;
A
#
# COMPACT_ATOMS: atom_id res chain seq x y z
N MET A 1 19.62 24.49 -19.10
CA MET A 1 19.70 25.18 -17.79
C MET A 1 20.42 24.30 -16.79
N PHE A 2 20.17 23.00 -16.87
CA PHE A 2 20.80 21.97 -16.07
C PHE A 2 22.13 21.58 -16.71
N ASP A 3 23.20 21.48 -15.91
CA ASP A 3 24.50 21.07 -16.44
C ASP A 3 24.57 19.54 -16.51
N PRO A 4 24.61 18.93 -17.72
CA PRO A 4 24.65 17.48 -17.86
C PRO A 4 25.94 16.88 -17.30
N ARG A 5 27.02 17.66 -17.17
CA ARG A 5 28.28 17.21 -16.57
C ARG A 5 28.13 17.01 -15.07
N ILE A 6 27.45 17.95 -14.39
CA ILE A 6 27.15 17.86 -12.95
C ILE A 6 26.21 16.68 -12.68
N TYR A 7 25.15 16.55 -13.48
CA TYR A 7 24.24 15.41 -13.38
C TYR A 7 24.98 14.08 -13.52
N ARG A 8 25.82 13.93 -14.56
CA ARG A 8 26.62 12.72 -14.79
C ARG A 8 27.62 12.44 -13.67
N ALA A 9 28.32 13.45 -13.18
CA ALA A 9 29.26 13.30 -12.08
C ALA A 9 28.55 12.86 -10.78
N ALA A 10 27.35 13.38 -10.55
CA ALA A 10 26.53 13.03 -9.40
C ALA A 10 25.90 11.63 -9.46
N LEU A 11 26.01 10.91 -10.59
CA LEU A 11 25.62 9.49 -10.69
C LEU A 11 26.68 8.53 -10.11
N VAL A 12 27.93 8.97 -9.94
CA VAL A 12 29.02 8.11 -9.44
C VAL A 12 28.71 7.44 -8.09
N PRO A 13 28.14 8.15 -7.08
CA PRO A 13 27.75 7.55 -5.81
C PRO A 13 26.76 6.39 -5.91
N ILE A 14 25.95 6.32 -6.98
CA ILE A 14 24.97 5.25 -7.19
C ILE A 14 25.67 3.91 -7.38
N VAL A 15 26.77 3.88 -8.14
CA VAL A 15 27.53 2.64 -8.39
C VAL A 15 28.07 2.08 -7.07
N LEU A 16 28.61 2.96 -6.22
CA LEU A 16 29.07 2.58 -4.87
C LEU A 16 27.90 2.11 -3.99
N ALA A 17 26.77 2.82 -4.01
CA ALA A 17 25.58 2.44 -3.25
C ALA A 17 25.05 1.06 -3.64
N VAL A 18 25.01 0.76 -4.94
CA VAL A 18 24.60 -0.56 -5.46
C VAL A 18 25.60 -1.65 -5.04
N ALA A 19 26.90 -1.38 -5.11
CA ALA A 19 27.91 -2.33 -4.65
C ALA A 19 27.77 -2.64 -3.15
N VAL A 20 27.63 -1.61 -2.31
CA VAL A 20 27.40 -1.77 -0.87
C VAL A 20 26.10 -2.53 -0.60
N ALA A 21 25.02 -2.23 -1.32
CA ALA A 21 23.76 -2.95 -1.21
C ALA A 21 23.90 -4.43 -1.59
N ALA A 22 24.67 -4.77 -2.63
CA ALA A 22 24.92 -6.15 -3.04
C ALA A 22 25.68 -6.95 -1.96
N PHE A 23 26.64 -6.33 -1.27
CA PHE A 23 27.35 -6.98 -0.14
C PHE A 23 26.53 -7.07 1.15
N SER A 24 25.37 -6.38 1.23
CA SER A 24 24.50 -6.39 2.42
C SER A 24 23.50 -7.56 2.49
N LEU A 25 23.44 -8.38 1.45
CA LEU A 25 22.45 -9.46 1.32
C LEU A 25 22.65 -10.54 2.38
N ARG A 26 21.61 -10.80 3.17
CA ARG A 26 21.62 -11.85 4.20
C ARG A 26 20.92 -13.10 3.70
N SER A 27 21.29 -14.27 4.22
CA SER A 27 20.54 -15.50 3.96
C SER A 27 19.23 -15.49 4.74
N GLN A 28 18.16 -16.01 4.14
CA GLN A 28 16.89 -16.19 4.85
C GLN A 28 17.05 -17.24 5.96
N PRO A 29 16.54 -16.99 7.18
CA PRO A 29 16.55 -18.01 8.22
C PRO A 29 15.65 -19.19 7.85
N ALA A 30 16.00 -20.38 8.35
CA ALA A 30 15.23 -21.59 8.14
C ALA A 30 13.86 -21.52 8.84
N PRO A 31 12.81 -22.17 8.29
CA PRO A 31 11.55 -22.32 9.00
C PRO A 31 11.72 -23.17 10.26
N ALA A 32 10.87 -22.95 11.25
CA ALA A 32 10.68 -23.90 12.33
C ALA A 32 9.94 -25.14 11.79
N THR A 33 10.30 -26.32 12.26
CA THR A 33 9.67 -27.58 11.86
C THR A 33 9.42 -28.46 13.08
N THR A 34 8.50 -29.40 12.94
CA THR A 34 8.22 -30.40 13.97
C THR A 34 8.00 -31.77 13.33
N GLN A 35 8.36 -32.80 14.09
CA GLN A 35 8.07 -34.20 13.78
C GLN A 35 6.83 -34.70 14.52
N LEU A 36 6.24 -33.89 15.42
CA LEU A 36 5.00 -34.23 16.11
C LEU A 36 3.84 -34.31 15.11
N ALA A 37 2.96 -35.29 15.32
CA ALA A 37 1.77 -35.48 14.51
C ALA A 37 0.74 -34.36 14.77
N SER A 38 0.13 -33.88 13.70
CA SER A 38 -0.99 -32.93 13.69
C SER A 38 -2.36 -33.62 13.67
N ASP A 39 -2.40 -34.95 13.84
CA ASP A 39 -3.61 -35.75 13.65
C ASP A 39 -4.71 -35.47 14.68
N ALA A 40 -4.39 -34.76 15.77
CA ALA A 40 -5.35 -34.38 16.81
C ALA A 40 -6.49 -33.49 16.27
N PHE A 41 -6.20 -32.62 15.29
CA PHE A 41 -7.23 -31.78 14.67
C PHE A 41 -8.24 -32.63 13.90
N ASN A 42 -9.49 -32.63 14.34
CA ASN A 42 -10.56 -33.43 13.77
C ASN A 42 -11.42 -32.60 12.81
N GLY A 43 -11.04 -32.62 11.53
CA GLY A 43 -11.79 -31.98 10.45
C GLY A 43 -13.28 -32.38 10.36
N PRO A 44 -13.65 -33.68 10.44
CA PRO A 44 -15.05 -34.07 10.50
C PRO A 44 -15.86 -33.39 11.61
N ARG A 45 -15.29 -33.26 12.82
CA ARG A 45 -15.92 -32.58 13.96
C ARG A 45 -15.98 -31.06 13.75
N ALA A 46 -14.90 -30.46 13.26
CA ALA A 46 -14.85 -29.04 12.91
C ALA A 46 -15.83 -28.65 11.78
N PHE A 47 -16.26 -29.62 10.95
CA PHE A 47 -17.16 -29.36 9.83
C PHE A 47 -18.63 -29.70 10.14
N ASN A 48 -18.89 -30.87 10.73
CA ASN A 48 -20.25 -31.42 10.97
C ASN A 48 -20.62 -31.59 12.45
N GLY A 49 -19.71 -31.30 13.38
CA GLY A 49 -19.98 -31.41 14.81
C GLY A 49 -20.94 -30.32 15.30
N GLN A 50 -21.34 -30.40 16.58
CA GLN A 50 -22.25 -29.42 17.20
C GLN A 50 -21.71 -27.98 17.18
N LEU A 51 -20.39 -27.81 17.17
CA LEU A 51 -19.70 -26.53 17.00
C LEU A 51 -18.99 -26.45 15.64
N GLY A 52 -19.38 -27.31 14.72
CA GLY A 52 -18.82 -27.40 13.40
C GLY A 52 -19.37 -26.32 12.48
N LEU A 53 -18.64 -26.08 11.39
CA LEU A 53 -18.94 -25.04 10.40
C LEU A 53 -20.41 -25.06 9.92
N THR A 54 -20.93 -26.24 9.59
CA THR A 54 -22.29 -26.38 9.04
C THR A 54 -23.36 -26.02 10.08
N THR A 55 -23.20 -26.45 11.33
CA THR A 55 -24.12 -26.11 12.42
C THR A 55 -24.05 -24.63 12.78
N LEU A 56 -22.85 -24.09 12.94
CA LEU A 56 -22.66 -22.66 13.23
C LEU A 56 -23.27 -21.77 12.13
N GLY A 57 -23.11 -22.16 10.85
CA GLY A 57 -23.69 -21.42 9.73
C GLY A 57 -25.22 -21.47 9.67
N GLN A 58 -25.84 -22.50 10.24
CA GLN A 58 -27.30 -22.62 10.34
C GLN A 58 -27.85 -21.86 11.56
N GLU A 59 -27.15 -21.89 12.69
CA GLU A 59 -27.57 -21.23 13.94
C GLU A 59 -27.28 -19.73 13.94
N TYR A 60 -26.17 -19.31 13.33
CA TYR A 60 -25.70 -17.92 13.28
C TYR A 60 -25.50 -17.42 11.83
N PRO A 61 -26.53 -17.48 10.95
CA PRO A 61 -26.37 -17.08 9.55
C PRO A 61 -26.16 -15.56 9.39
N LEU A 62 -26.79 -14.76 10.25
CA LEU A 62 -26.72 -13.29 10.22
C LEU A 62 -25.76 -12.80 11.31
N ARG A 63 -24.50 -12.58 10.93
CA ARG A 63 -23.40 -12.25 11.85
C ARG A 63 -22.66 -10.97 11.45
N ARG A 64 -23.41 -9.93 11.07
CA ARG A 64 -22.88 -8.59 10.77
C ARG A 64 -22.10 -8.03 11.97
N PRO A 65 -21.03 -7.22 11.78
CA PRO A 65 -20.22 -6.69 12.89
C PRO A 65 -21.06 -5.96 13.95
N GLY A 66 -20.97 -6.39 15.21
CA GLY A 66 -21.69 -5.80 16.33
C GLY A 66 -23.21 -6.06 16.32
N SER A 67 -23.69 -6.97 15.47
CA SER A 67 -25.09 -7.41 15.46
C SER A 67 -25.40 -8.37 16.61
N VAL A 68 -26.68 -8.69 16.77
CA VAL A 68 -27.15 -9.66 17.77
C VAL A 68 -26.57 -11.05 17.49
N GLY A 69 -26.51 -11.48 16.22
CA GLY A 69 -25.97 -12.79 15.86
C GLY A 69 -24.45 -12.89 16.07
N ASP A 70 -23.71 -11.82 15.78
CA ASP A 70 -22.28 -11.73 16.12
C ASP A 70 -22.05 -11.77 17.64
N SER A 71 -22.84 -11.02 18.42
CA SER A 71 -22.76 -11.03 19.89
C SER A 71 -23.11 -12.40 20.48
N ALA A 72 -24.16 -13.06 19.98
CA ALA A 72 -24.55 -14.39 20.44
C ALA A 72 -23.48 -15.45 20.11
N LEU A 73 -22.82 -15.33 18.95
CA LEU A 73 -21.68 -16.18 18.62
C LEU A 73 -20.47 -15.89 19.52
N ALA A 74 -20.25 -14.63 19.92
CA ALA A 74 -19.23 -14.26 20.91
C ALA A 74 -19.47 -14.97 22.25
N ASP A 75 -20.71 -14.93 22.74
CA ASP A 75 -21.13 -15.59 23.99
C ASP A 75 -20.90 -17.11 23.91
N LEU A 76 -21.24 -17.73 22.77
CA LEU A 76 -20.96 -19.14 22.52
C LEU A 76 -19.45 -19.44 22.57
N VAL A 77 -18.62 -18.66 21.87
CA VAL A 77 -17.16 -18.83 21.88
C VAL A 77 -16.63 -18.71 23.31
N ALA A 78 -17.02 -17.68 24.06
CA ALA A 78 -16.62 -17.51 25.46
C ALA A 78 -17.03 -18.71 26.32
N GLN A 79 -18.27 -19.19 26.17
CA GLN A 79 -18.75 -20.37 26.89
C GLN A 79 -17.91 -21.63 26.59
N LYS A 80 -17.47 -21.80 25.33
CA LYS A 80 -16.70 -22.97 24.91
C LYS A 80 -15.20 -22.88 25.22
N LEU A 81 -14.66 -21.68 25.38
CA LEU A 81 -13.29 -21.48 25.84
C LEU A 81 -13.15 -21.55 27.38
N ALA A 82 -14.21 -21.27 28.14
CA ALA A 82 -14.16 -21.28 29.61
C ALA A 82 -13.55 -22.56 30.22
N PRO A 83 -13.84 -23.77 29.69
CA PRO A 83 -13.17 -24.99 30.14
C PRO A 83 -11.74 -25.06 29.58
N GLY A 84 -10.77 -24.57 30.36
CA GLY A 84 -9.33 -24.75 30.08
C GLY A 84 -8.58 -23.50 29.63
N PHE A 85 -9.25 -22.34 29.58
CA PHE A 85 -8.65 -21.04 29.30
C PHE A 85 -9.09 -19.99 30.33
N GLU A 86 -8.19 -19.07 30.67
CA GLU A 86 -8.49 -17.84 31.38
C GLU A 86 -9.13 -16.86 30.41
N LEU A 87 -10.38 -16.46 30.68
CA LEU A 87 -11.17 -15.63 29.77
C LEU A 87 -11.05 -14.14 30.08
N SER A 88 -10.98 -13.36 29.01
CA SER A 88 -11.17 -11.92 29.03
C SER A 88 -12.02 -11.50 27.84
N THR A 89 -13.07 -10.72 28.10
CA THR A 89 -13.92 -10.12 27.08
C THR A 89 -13.72 -8.61 27.08
N ARG A 90 -13.62 -8.03 25.89
CA ARG A 90 -13.46 -6.58 25.71
C ARG A 90 -14.50 -6.05 24.75
N ARG A 91 -15.20 -4.98 25.16
CA ARG A 91 -16.18 -4.26 24.34
C ARG A 91 -15.67 -2.85 24.03
N PHE A 92 -15.84 -2.40 22.79
CA PHE A 92 -15.38 -1.10 22.33
C PHE A 92 -16.18 -0.65 21.09
N ASP A 93 -16.19 0.65 20.79
CA ASP A 93 -16.83 1.18 19.58
C ASP A 93 -15.82 1.39 18.46
N ALA A 94 -16.17 0.99 17.23
CA ALA A 94 -15.36 1.22 16.05
C ALA A 94 -16.19 1.42 14.78
N GLN A 95 -15.57 1.95 13.72
CA GLN A 95 -16.16 2.02 12.39
C GLN A 95 -16.09 0.65 11.71
N THR A 96 -17.21 0.21 11.15
CA THR A 96 -17.34 -1.03 10.37
C THR A 96 -18.01 -0.75 9.02
N ILE A 97 -18.26 -1.81 8.26
CA ILE A 97 -19.06 -1.75 7.02
C ILE A 97 -20.50 -1.29 7.23
N ASP A 98 -21.03 -1.39 8.46
CA ASP A 98 -22.38 -0.95 8.83
C ASP A 98 -22.37 0.35 9.65
N GLY A 99 -21.29 1.13 9.55
CA GLY A 99 -21.05 2.34 10.30
C GLY A 99 -20.47 2.09 11.68
N ARG A 100 -20.61 3.04 12.60
CA ARG A 100 -20.08 2.90 13.96
C ARG A 100 -20.90 1.87 14.74
N ARG A 101 -20.25 0.82 15.25
CA ARG A 101 -20.85 -0.27 16.04
C ARG A 101 -20.04 -0.56 17.30
N THR A 102 -20.72 -1.07 18.33
CA THR A 102 -20.07 -1.67 19.49
C THR A 102 -19.67 -3.09 19.14
N LEU A 103 -18.39 -3.40 19.26
CA LEU A 103 -17.80 -4.69 18.95
C LEU A 103 -17.33 -5.38 20.21
N GLU A 104 -17.21 -6.70 20.14
CA GLU A 104 -16.76 -7.55 21.23
C GLU A 104 -15.59 -8.43 20.79
N THR A 105 -14.54 -8.51 21.59
CA THR A 105 -13.43 -9.44 21.40
C THR A 105 -13.36 -10.37 22.59
N VAL A 106 -13.31 -11.68 22.32
CA VAL A 106 -13.18 -12.74 23.32
C VAL A 106 -11.77 -13.30 23.24
N VAL A 107 -11.06 -13.29 24.37
CA VAL A 107 -9.70 -13.80 24.50
C VAL A 107 -9.70 -14.93 25.51
N GLY A 108 -9.22 -16.10 25.09
CA GLY A 108 -8.92 -17.23 25.97
C GLY A 108 -7.41 -17.43 26.06
N VAL A 109 -6.86 -17.35 27.27
CA VAL A 109 -5.44 -17.55 27.54
C VAL A 109 -5.22 -18.89 28.21
N ARG A 110 -4.34 -19.72 27.65
CA ARG A 110 -3.84 -20.93 28.29
C ARG A 110 -2.38 -20.73 28.67
N PRO A 111 -2.07 -20.52 29.96
CA PRO A 111 -0.71 -20.31 30.42
C PRO A 111 0.21 -21.48 30.04
N GLY A 112 1.37 -21.14 29.47
CA GLY A 112 2.49 -22.05 29.27
C GLY A 112 3.54 -21.89 30.37
N ILE A 113 4.65 -22.62 30.23
CA ILE A 113 5.79 -22.51 31.14
C ILE A 113 6.53 -21.16 30.94
N SER A 114 6.51 -20.64 29.72
CA SER A 114 7.18 -19.42 29.29
C SER A 114 6.22 -18.24 29.17
N ALA A 115 6.76 -17.04 29.40
CA ALA A 115 6.07 -15.77 29.15
C ALA A 115 5.91 -15.43 27.66
N HIS A 116 6.55 -16.19 26.76
CA HIS A 116 6.35 -16.07 25.31
C HIS A 116 4.96 -16.56 24.91
N ARG A 117 4.35 -15.86 23.96
CA ARG A 117 2.98 -16.14 23.50
C ARG A 117 2.92 -16.50 22.03
N ILE A 118 2.04 -17.45 21.70
CA ILE A 118 1.57 -17.72 20.34
C ILE A 118 0.06 -17.44 20.31
N VAL A 119 -0.34 -16.56 19.41
CA VAL A 119 -1.73 -16.11 19.27
C VAL A 119 -2.35 -16.75 18.04
N ILE A 120 -3.56 -17.29 18.17
CA ILE A 120 -4.41 -17.71 17.06
C ILE A 120 -5.63 -16.79 17.06
N LEU A 121 -5.83 -16.05 15.99
CA LEU A 121 -6.86 -15.02 15.88
C LEU A 121 -7.81 -15.34 14.72
N SER A 122 -9.11 -15.19 14.92
CA SER A 122 -10.09 -15.29 13.85
C SER A 122 -11.28 -14.38 14.12
N HIS A 123 -11.73 -13.65 13.11
CA HIS A 123 -13.00 -12.95 13.20
C HIS A 123 -14.18 -13.92 13.07
N ARG A 124 -15.27 -13.59 13.76
CA ARG A 124 -16.53 -14.34 13.72
C ARG A 124 -17.65 -13.60 13.02
N ASP A 125 -17.46 -12.33 12.67
CA ASP A 125 -18.42 -11.54 11.91
C ASP A 125 -18.28 -11.78 10.39
N ALA A 126 -19.33 -11.46 9.64
CA ALA A 126 -19.34 -11.47 8.18
C ALA A 126 -20.18 -10.34 7.61
N ALA A 127 -19.81 -9.94 6.39
CA ALA A 127 -20.60 -9.03 5.59
C ALA A 127 -21.80 -9.71 4.92
N GLY A 128 -21.58 -10.95 4.47
CA GLY A 128 -22.58 -11.81 3.87
C GLY A 128 -23.32 -12.70 4.87
N SER A 129 -24.26 -13.50 4.38
CA SER A 129 -25.02 -14.49 5.12
C SER A 129 -25.32 -15.73 4.26
N PRO A 130 -24.97 -16.95 4.69
CA PRO A 130 -24.33 -17.30 5.97
C PRO A 130 -22.80 -17.16 5.97
N ASP A 131 -22.21 -16.92 4.80
CA ASP A 131 -20.77 -16.79 4.56
C ASP A 131 -19.94 -17.87 5.27
N LEU A 132 -20.13 -19.13 4.87
CA LEU A 132 -19.43 -20.27 5.47
C LEU A 132 -17.90 -20.18 5.33
N PRO A 133 -17.31 -19.69 4.22
CA PRO A 133 -15.87 -19.52 4.11
C PRO A 133 -15.28 -18.69 5.25
N ASP A 134 -15.82 -17.50 5.52
CA ASP A 134 -15.30 -16.64 6.61
C ASP A 134 -15.55 -17.26 8.00
N LEU A 135 -16.64 -18.03 8.16
CA LEU A 135 -16.96 -18.70 9.43
C LEU A 135 -16.00 -19.88 9.72
N SER A 136 -15.35 -20.42 8.70
CA SER A 136 -14.48 -21.60 8.84
C SER A 136 -13.27 -21.35 9.73
N GLY A 137 -12.76 -20.12 9.81
CA GLY A 137 -11.72 -19.73 10.75
C GLY A 137 -12.18 -19.86 12.21
N THR A 138 -13.41 -19.43 12.52
CA THR A 138 -14.02 -19.57 13.85
C THR A 138 -14.29 -21.04 14.19
N ALA A 139 -14.79 -21.84 13.24
CA ALA A 139 -14.99 -23.28 13.44
C ALA A 139 -13.65 -24.00 13.74
N ALA A 140 -12.59 -23.65 13.00
CA ALA A 140 -11.25 -24.18 13.27
C ALA A 140 -10.69 -23.71 14.61
N LEU A 141 -10.93 -22.46 15.01
CA LEU A 141 -10.50 -21.92 16.31
C LEU A 141 -11.13 -22.69 17.49
N LEU A 142 -12.42 -23.00 17.42
CA LEU A 142 -13.12 -23.79 18.44
C LEU A 142 -12.61 -25.24 18.50
N GLU A 143 -12.33 -25.85 17.36
CA GLU A 143 -11.73 -27.18 17.29
C GLU A 143 -10.30 -27.19 17.85
N LEU A 144 -9.48 -26.19 17.49
CA LEU A 144 -8.13 -26.02 18.04
C LEU A 144 -8.17 -25.79 19.55
N ALA A 145 -9.17 -25.07 20.06
CA ALA A 145 -9.34 -24.88 21.50
C ALA A 145 -9.52 -26.21 22.23
N HIS A 146 -10.31 -27.12 21.67
CA HIS A 146 -10.50 -28.46 22.21
C HIS A 146 -9.17 -29.22 22.27
N ASP A 147 -8.38 -29.21 21.20
CA ASP A 147 -7.10 -29.90 21.15
C ASP A 147 -6.07 -29.27 22.08
N VAL A 148 -5.93 -27.95 22.05
CA VAL A 148 -4.99 -27.19 22.89
C VAL A 148 -5.33 -27.37 24.37
N SER A 149 -6.62 -27.51 24.72
CA SER A 149 -7.05 -27.72 26.10
C SER A 149 -6.48 -29.00 26.75
N GLY A 150 -6.12 -29.99 25.94
CA GLY A 150 -5.57 -31.27 26.38
C GLY A 150 -4.03 -31.35 26.38
N HIS A 151 -3.33 -30.36 25.83
CA HIS A 151 -1.87 -30.41 25.64
C HIS A 151 -1.13 -29.39 26.52
N ALA A 152 0.03 -29.78 27.05
CA ALA A 152 0.93 -28.88 27.75
C ALA A 152 1.88 -28.21 26.74
N PHE A 153 1.86 -26.88 26.69
CA PHE A 153 2.72 -26.08 25.81
C PHE A 153 3.82 -25.40 26.61
N SER A 154 4.99 -25.23 25.99
CA SER A 154 6.07 -24.46 26.58
C SER A 154 5.70 -22.98 26.60
N LYS A 155 5.03 -22.48 25.56
CA LYS A 155 4.59 -21.09 25.41
C LYS A 155 3.12 -20.94 25.78
N THR A 156 2.76 -19.74 26.19
CA THR A 156 1.37 -19.39 26.46
C THR A 156 0.60 -19.31 25.14
N ILE A 157 -0.54 -20.00 25.06
CA ILE A 157 -1.39 -20.01 23.86
C ILE A 157 -2.57 -19.07 24.09
N GLU A 158 -2.77 -18.13 23.18
CA GLU A 158 -3.86 -17.16 23.22
C GLU A 158 -4.79 -17.40 22.03
N LEU A 159 -6.07 -17.65 22.30
CA LEU A 159 -7.10 -17.78 21.28
C LEU A 159 -7.95 -16.52 21.29
N VAL A 160 -8.02 -15.83 20.16
CA VAL A 160 -8.67 -14.52 20.03
C VAL A 160 -9.79 -14.62 19.00
N SER A 161 -11.02 -14.39 19.44
CA SER A 161 -12.17 -14.24 18.56
C SER A 161 -12.55 -12.76 18.48
N THR A 162 -12.39 -12.17 17.30
CA THR A 162 -12.66 -10.75 17.03
C THR A 162 -14.00 -10.54 16.33
N SER A 163 -14.45 -9.29 16.33
CA SER A 163 -15.52 -8.79 15.47
C SER A 163 -15.04 -7.54 14.71
N GLY A 164 -15.69 -7.21 13.60
CA GLY A 164 -15.28 -6.13 12.69
C GLY A 164 -14.14 -6.54 11.76
N GLY A 165 -13.88 -7.84 11.58
CA GLY A 165 -12.90 -8.35 10.63
C GLY A 165 -13.40 -8.28 9.19
N SER A 166 -14.70 -8.48 8.96
CA SER A 166 -15.30 -8.59 7.61
C SER A 166 -15.25 -7.31 6.74
N GLY A 167 -14.69 -6.21 7.25
CA GLY A 167 -14.40 -5.04 6.44
C GLY A 167 -13.91 -3.85 7.25
N GLY A 168 -12.82 -4.04 7.99
CA GLY A 168 -12.18 -2.94 8.73
C GLY A 168 -11.14 -3.35 9.76
N ASP A 169 -10.94 -4.64 10.01
CA ASP A 169 -9.99 -5.21 10.96
C ASP A 169 -10.09 -4.60 12.37
N ALA A 170 -11.27 -4.10 12.74
CA ALA A 170 -11.43 -3.25 13.92
C ALA A 170 -11.16 -4.01 15.23
N GLY A 171 -11.61 -5.26 15.32
CA GLY A 171 -11.31 -6.18 16.41
C GLY A 171 -9.83 -6.49 16.54
N ALA A 172 -9.17 -6.87 15.45
CA ALA A 172 -7.74 -7.11 15.46
C ALA A 172 -6.92 -5.84 15.81
N ALA A 173 -7.36 -4.67 15.35
CA ALA A 173 -6.72 -3.39 15.66
C ALA A 173 -6.86 -3.01 17.15
N ASP A 174 -8.05 -3.18 17.75
CA ASP A 174 -8.25 -2.94 19.17
C ASP A 174 -7.50 -3.97 20.03
N TRP A 175 -7.54 -5.25 19.66
CA TRP A 175 -6.77 -6.30 20.33
C TRP A 175 -5.27 -6.01 20.29
N ALA A 176 -4.71 -5.72 19.11
CA ALA A 176 -3.28 -5.43 18.97
C ALA A 176 -2.86 -4.16 19.74
N ALA A 177 -3.81 -3.25 20.02
CA ALA A 177 -3.56 -2.06 20.82
C ALA A 177 -3.57 -2.31 22.34
N HIS A 178 -4.27 -3.35 22.79
CA HIS A 178 -4.55 -3.61 24.21
C HIS A 178 -4.14 -5.00 24.67
N THR A 179 -3.49 -5.80 23.82
CA THR A 179 -2.94 -7.10 24.21
C THR A 179 -1.98 -6.93 25.37
N ALA A 180 -1.93 -7.94 26.24
CA ALA A 180 -1.10 -7.92 27.44
C ALA A 180 0.36 -7.63 27.09
N SER A 181 1.10 -7.04 28.02
CA SER A 181 2.55 -6.85 27.87
C SER A 181 3.28 -8.20 27.93
N GLY A 182 4.27 -8.40 27.06
CA GLY A 182 5.07 -9.64 27.00
C GLY A 182 5.37 -10.05 25.55
N PRO A 183 6.43 -10.84 25.31
CA PRO A 183 6.87 -11.19 23.97
C PRO A 183 5.83 -12.07 23.25
N ILE A 184 5.38 -11.62 22.08
CA ILE A 184 4.56 -12.41 21.16
C ILE A 184 5.50 -12.96 20.09
N ASP A 185 5.56 -14.28 19.93
CA ASP A 185 6.41 -14.89 18.92
C ASP A 185 5.70 -14.98 17.58
N ALA A 186 4.39 -15.21 17.59
CA ALA A 186 3.58 -15.33 16.37
C ALA A 186 2.12 -14.97 16.64
N VAL A 187 1.50 -14.35 15.65
CA VAL A 187 0.04 -14.20 15.52
C VAL A 187 -0.38 -14.88 14.23
N ILE A 188 -1.18 -15.93 14.33
CA ILE A 188 -1.71 -16.68 13.20
C ILE A 188 -3.17 -16.29 13.05
N VAL A 189 -3.45 -15.48 12.03
CA VAL A 189 -4.81 -15.08 11.67
C VAL A 189 -5.41 -16.15 10.77
N LEU A 190 -6.60 -16.63 11.12
CA LEU A 190 -7.37 -17.63 10.38
C LEU A 190 -8.43 -16.92 9.55
N GLY A 191 -8.27 -16.96 8.23
CA GLY A 191 -9.30 -16.52 7.29
C GLY A 191 -10.15 -17.70 6.82
N ASP A 192 -10.40 -17.76 5.51
CA ASP A 192 -11.10 -18.87 4.88
C ASP A 192 -10.23 -20.13 4.82
N LEU A 193 -10.58 -21.16 5.59
CA LEU A 193 -9.89 -22.45 5.66
C LEU A 193 -10.66 -23.58 4.97
N ALA A 194 -11.89 -23.33 4.51
CA ALA A 194 -12.80 -24.38 4.05
C ALA A 194 -13.21 -24.26 2.59
N SER A 195 -13.05 -23.12 1.91
CA SER A 195 -13.45 -23.01 0.50
C SER A 195 -12.80 -24.08 -0.36
N ASP A 196 -13.62 -24.77 -1.15
CA ASP A 196 -13.22 -25.90 -1.97
C ASP A 196 -12.32 -25.47 -3.15
N ARG A 197 -12.41 -24.20 -3.56
CA ARG A 197 -11.58 -23.63 -4.61
C ARG A 197 -10.34 -22.97 -4.03
N ASN A 198 -9.21 -23.17 -4.69
CA ASN A 198 -7.99 -22.42 -4.39
C ASN A 198 -8.19 -20.96 -4.81
N GLY A 199 -8.04 -20.05 -3.86
CA GLY A 199 -7.98 -18.62 -4.19
C GLY A 199 -6.60 -18.19 -4.70
N PRO A 200 -6.45 -16.89 -4.97
CA PRO A 200 -5.19 -16.31 -5.39
C PRO A 200 -4.10 -16.48 -4.32
N LYS A 201 -2.92 -16.90 -4.76
CA LYS A 201 -1.71 -16.96 -3.92
C LYS A 201 -1.24 -15.53 -3.52
N PRO A 202 -0.55 -15.37 -2.38
CA PRO A 202 -0.16 -16.43 -1.44
C PRO A 202 -1.29 -16.84 -0.50
N LEU A 203 -1.27 -18.10 -0.06
CA LEU A 203 -2.17 -18.67 0.95
C LEU A 203 -1.70 -18.37 2.38
N VAL A 204 -0.39 -18.11 2.53
CA VAL A 204 0.23 -17.57 3.74
C VAL A 204 0.55 -16.10 3.46
N VAL A 205 -0.35 -15.23 3.86
CA VAL A 205 -0.39 -13.80 3.50
C VAL A 205 0.38 -12.98 4.54
N PRO A 206 1.50 -12.33 4.15
CA PRO A 206 2.38 -11.66 5.10
C PRO A 206 2.19 -10.12 5.13
N TRP A 207 1.12 -9.59 4.54
CA TRP A 207 0.93 -8.16 4.35
C TRP A 207 0.57 -7.44 5.66
N GLY A 208 1.18 -6.29 5.88
CA GLY A 208 0.83 -5.35 6.94
C GLY A 208 -0.06 -4.20 6.45
N ALA A 209 -0.87 -3.62 7.36
CA ALA A 209 -1.55 -2.33 7.16
C ALA A 209 -0.70 -1.14 7.66
N GLY A 210 0.59 -1.40 7.91
CA GLY A 210 1.58 -0.43 8.38
C GLY A 210 2.96 -0.78 7.83
N ARG A 211 4.00 -0.11 8.33
CA ARG A 211 5.36 -0.29 7.80
C ARG A 211 5.96 -1.65 8.17
N GLY A 212 5.76 -2.63 7.28
CA GLY A 212 6.47 -3.90 7.28
C GLY A 212 5.59 -5.08 6.86
N LEU A 213 6.19 -6.25 6.94
CA LEU A 213 5.64 -7.54 6.56
C LEU A 213 5.84 -8.53 7.72
N ALA A 214 5.08 -9.63 7.70
CA ALA A 214 5.30 -10.75 8.59
C ALA A 214 6.74 -11.27 8.49
N PRO A 215 7.38 -11.69 9.60
CA PRO A 215 8.73 -12.24 9.58
C PRO A 215 8.85 -13.46 8.64
N SER A 216 9.94 -13.55 7.88
CA SER A 216 10.14 -14.63 6.91
C SER A 216 10.19 -16.01 7.56
N VAL A 217 10.60 -16.10 8.84
CA VAL A 217 10.57 -17.37 9.57
C VAL A 217 9.14 -17.85 9.77
N LEU A 218 8.25 -16.96 10.22
CA LEU A 218 6.85 -17.29 10.45
C LEU A 218 6.14 -17.71 9.16
N THR A 219 6.34 -16.96 8.07
CA THR A 219 5.72 -17.26 6.78
C THR A 219 6.23 -18.58 6.20
N ARG A 220 7.52 -18.87 6.33
CA ARG A 220 8.09 -20.14 5.90
C ARG A 220 7.69 -21.30 6.80
N THR A 221 7.53 -21.10 8.11
CA THR A 221 7.02 -22.12 9.03
C THR A 221 5.61 -22.53 8.62
N LEU A 222 4.71 -21.57 8.42
CA LEU A 222 3.36 -21.86 7.92
C LEU A 222 3.38 -22.46 6.52
N GLY A 223 4.20 -21.94 5.60
CA GLY A 223 4.30 -22.50 4.25
C GLY A 223 4.80 -23.95 4.25
N THR A 224 5.74 -24.28 5.14
CA THR A 224 6.25 -25.64 5.30
C THR A 224 5.20 -26.57 5.93
N ALA A 225 4.48 -26.09 6.95
CA ALA A 225 3.38 -26.84 7.54
C ALA A 225 2.25 -27.07 6.53
N LEU A 226 1.90 -26.05 5.73
CA LEU A 226 0.85 -26.15 4.71
C LEU A 226 1.21 -27.19 3.65
N ALA A 227 2.43 -27.15 3.14
CA ALA A 227 2.90 -28.12 2.16
C ALA A 227 2.89 -29.55 2.73
N ALA A 228 3.23 -29.73 4.01
CA ALA A 228 3.22 -31.05 4.64
C ALA A 228 1.81 -31.62 4.84
N GLU A 229 0.83 -30.79 5.21
CA GLU A 229 -0.53 -31.25 5.54
C GLU A 229 -1.49 -31.29 4.35
N THR A 230 -1.26 -30.45 3.34
CA THR A 230 -2.19 -30.29 2.21
C THR A 230 -1.57 -30.62 0.85
N GLY A 231 -0.24 -30.77 0.79
CA GLY A 231 0.51 -30.84 -0.48
C GLY A 231 0.52 -29.54 -1.27
N GLN A 232 -0.07 -28.45 -0.76
CA GLN A 232 -0.14 -27.17 -1.45
C GLN A 232 1.08 -26.30 -1.13
N ASP A 233 1.64 -25.72 -2.17
CA ASP A 233 2.59 -24.62 -2.02
C ASP A 233 1.84 -23.34 -1.65
N ALA A 234 2.23 -22.72 -0.53
CA ALA A 234 1.70 -21.44 -0.06
C ALA A 234 1.82 -20.32 -1.10
N GLY A 235 2.74 -20.44 -2.05
CA GLY A 235 2.99 -19.44 -3.07
C GLY A 235 3.99 -18.42 -2.59
N GLY A 236 5.12 -18.32 -3.29
CA GLY A 236 6.09 -17.26 -3.06
C GLY A 236 5.52 -15.89 -3.41
N THR A 237 5.93 -14.86 -2.68
CA THR A 237 5.58 -13.48 -3.06
C THR A 237 6.64 -12.91 -3.99
N PRO A 238 6.27 -12.47 -5.20
CA PRO A 238 7.19 -11.73 -6.07
C PRO A 238 7.79 -10.51 -5.36
N VAL A 239 9.08 -10.25 -5.58
CA VAL A 239 9.80 -9.12 -4.98
C VAL A 239 9.11 -7.79 -5.29
N LEU A 240 8.59 -7.62 -6.51
CA LEU A 240 7.87 -6.42 -6.91
C LEU A 240 6.54 -6.24 -6.16
N ALA A 241 5.85 -7.34 -5.81
CA ALA A 241 4.64 -7.27 -5.00
C ALA A 241 4.98 -6.90 -3.54
N GLN A 242 6.06 -7.46 -2.99
CA GLN A 242 6.58 -7.06 -1.67
C GLN A 242 6.97 -5.58 -1.64
N PHE A 243 7.64 -5.11 -2.70
CA PHE A 243 8.00 -3.70 -2.86
C PHE A 243 6.77 -2.80 -2.91
N ALA A 244 5.75 -3.16 -3.68
CA ALA A 244 4.48 -2.42 -3.74
C ALA A 244 3.82 -2.35 -2.35
N ARG A 245 3.79 -3.47 -1.62
CA ARG A 245 3.22 -3.58 -0.26
C ARG A 245 4.03 -2.81 0.78
N LEU A 246 5.33 -2.65 0.61
CA LEU A 246 6.16 -1.80 1.48
C LEU A 246 6.06 -0.31 1.11
N ALA A 247 5.84 0.01 -0.17
CA ALA A 247 5.69 1.38 -0.63
C ALA A 247 4.34 1.99 -0.21
N ILE A 248 3.25 1.22 -0.34
CA ILE A 248 1.90 1.63 0.05
C ILE A 248 1.32 0.51 0.93
N PRO A 249 1.49 0.53 2.26
CA PRO A 249 1.13 -0.59 3.13
C PRO A 249 -0.37 -0.71 3.34
N VAL A 250 -1.01 -1.48 2.46
CA VAL A 250 -2.44 -1.75 2.45
C VAL A 250 -2.65 -3.26 2.40
N THR A 251 -3.63 -3.75 3.16
CA THR A 251 -4.12 -5.14 3.12
C THR A 251 -5.58 -5.24 3.55
N LEU A 252 -6.24 -6.36 3.22
CA LEU A 252 -7.62 -6.68 3.60
C LEU A 252 -7.76 -7.49 4.89
N GLY A 253 -6.70 -8.18 5.32
CA GLY A 253 -6.80 -9.16 6.40
C GLY A 253 -6.36 -8.61 7.75
N GLU A 254 -6.90 -9.19 8.81
CA GLU A 254 -6.69 -8.78 10.21
C GLU A 254 -5.23 -8.82 10.67
N GLN A 255 -4.39 -9.63 10.01
CA GLN A 255 -2.95 -9.63 10.28
C GLN A 255 -2.33 -8.26 10.00
N GLY A 256 -2.94 -7.48 9.10
CA GLY A 256 -2.55 -6.13 8.75
C GLY A 256 -2.49 -5.21 9.97
N ALA A 257 -3.52 -5.27 10.81
CA ALA A 257 -3.65 -4.46 12.01
C ALA A 257 -2.59 -4.83 13.07
N ALA A 258 -2.33 -6.12 13.24
CA ALA A 258 -1.30 -6.61 14.15
C ALA A 258 0.13 -6.23 13.68
N VAL A 259 0.44 -6.40 12.39
CA VAL A 259 1.72 -5.95 11.82
C VAL A 259 1.90 -4.44 11.94
N ALA A 260 0.83 -3.65 11.80
CA ALA A 260 0.89 -2.19 12.00
C ALA A 260 1.29 -1.79 13.43
N ARG A 261 1.03 -2.66 14.42
CA ARG A 261 1.49 -2.52 15.82
C ARG A 261 2.86 -3.16 16.10
N GLY A 262 3.53 -3.65 15.07
CA GLY A 262 4.85 -4.28 15.21
C GLY A 262 4.79 -5.74 15.68
N LEU A 263 3.63 -6.40 15.60
CA LEU A 263 3.46 -7.80 15.98
C LEU A 263 3.74 -8.75 14.79
N PRO A 264 4.30 -9.95 15.03
CA PRO A 264 4.65 -10.93 14.01
C PRO A 264 3.40 -11.67 13.55
N ALA A 265 2.59 -11.04 12.71
CA ALA A 265 1.30 -11.57 12.30
C ALA A 265 1.28 -12.02 10.83
N VAL A 266 0.63 -13.15 10.58
CA VAL A 266 0.44 -13.73 9.25
C VAL A 266 -0.99 -14.24 9.11
N LEU A 267 -1.58 -14.11 7.93
CA LEU A 267 -2.87 -14.70 7.61
C LEU A 267 -2.68 -16.04 6.91
N LEU A 268 -3.37 -17.07 7.38
CA LEU A 268 -3.55 -18.33 6.69
C LEU A 268 -4.96 -18.37 6.09
N SER A 269 -5.03 -18.44 4.76
CA SER A 269 -6.30 -18.45 4.04
C SER A 269 -6.17 -19.25 2.74
N GLY A 270 -7.01 -20.26 2.57
CA GLY A 270 -7.17 -21.03 1.34
C GLY A 270 -7.68 -20.20 0.15
N SER A 271 -8.23 -19.02 0.43
CA SER A 271 -8.62 -18.03 -0.58
C SER A 271 -7.65 -16.83 -0.71
N GLY A 272 -6.51 -16.91 -0.02
CA GLY A 272 -5.53 -15.82 0.04
C GLY A 272 -6.10 -14.57 0.73
N GLU A 273 -5.58 -13.40 0.36
CA GLU A 273 -5.95 -12.13 0.99
C GLU A 273 -7.40 -11.69 0.73
N ARG A 274 -8.02 -12.14 -0.36
CA ARG A 274 -9.37 -11.69 -0.73
C ARG A 274 -10.47 -12.24 0.15
N GLY A 275 -10.19 -13.29 0.93
CA GLY A 275 -11.23 -14.08 1.59
C GLY A 275 -11.99 -14.97 0.61
N GLY A 276 -12.82 -15.85 1.16
CA GLY A 276 -13.73 -16.67 0.36
C GLY A 276 -14.86 -15.83 -0.19
N SER A 277 -15.47 -16.25 -1.31
CA SER A 277 -16.75 -15.65 -1.71
C SER A 277 -17.87 -16.17 -0.83
N GLU A 278 -18.80 -15.33 -0.42
CA GLU A 278 -19.93 -15.67 0.48
C GLU A 278 -20.65 -17.00 0.15
N SER A 279 -20.84 -17.30 -1.14
CA SER A 279 -21.52 -18.52 -1.62
C SER A 279 -20.55 -19.63 -2.10
N ALA A 280 -19.27 -19.57 -1.75
CA ALA A 280 -18.33 -20.60 -2.15
C ALA A 280 -18.70 -21.93 -1.49
N PRO A 281 -18.65 -23.05 -2.24
CA PRO A 281 -18.77 -24.36 -1.63
C PRO A 281 -17.62 -24.58 -0.65
N VAL A 282 -17.94 -25.12 0.52
CA VAL A 282 -16.98 -25.45 1.57
C VAL A 282 -16.72 -26.96 1.61
N SER A 283 -15.51 -27.33 2.03
CA SER A 283 -14.99 -28.68 1.98
C SER A 283 -14.40 -29.09 3.31
N GLN A 284 -14.89 -30.21 3.85
CA GLN A 284 -14.39 -30.80 5.09
C GLN A 284 -12.90 -31.16 4.99
N THR A 285 -12.47 -31.71 3.85
CA THR A 285 -11.07 -32.09 3.63
C THR A 285 -10.15 -30.88 3.65
N ARG A 286 -10.61 -29.74 3.11
CA ARG A 286 -9.87 -28.47 3.14
C ARG A 286 -9.73 -27.97 4.57
N LEU A 287 -10.84 -27.91 5.31
CA LEU A 287 -10.83 -27.51 6.72
C LEU A 287 -9.90 -28.39 7.56
N GLN A 288 -9.90 -29.71 7.31
CA GLN A 288 -8.98 -30.64 7.98
C GLN A 288 -7.52 -30.31 7.68
N GLY A 289 -7.15 -30.15 6.40
CA GLY A 289 -5.78 -29.89 6.01
C GLY A 289 -5.24 -28.55 6.53
N PHE A 290 -6.06 -27.50 6.50
CA PHE A 290 -5.70 -26.19 7.03
C PHE A 290 -5.66 -26.17 8.56
N GLY A 291 -6.61 -26.79 9.26
CA GLY A 291 -6.57 -26.89 10.73
C GLY A 291 -5.34 -27.65 11.22
N ARG A 292 -4.99 -28.76 10.56
CA ARG A 292 -3.73 -29.49 10.81
C ARG A 292 -2.49 -28.66 10.51
N THR A 293 -2.54 -27.80 9.48
CA THR A 293 -1.46 -26.86 9.17
C THR A 293 -1.21 -25.92 10.35
N VAL A 294 -2.27 -25.35 10.93
CA VAL A 294 -2.17 -24.45 12.10
C VAL A 294 -1.59 -25.21 13.29
N LEU A 295 -2.11 -26.40 13.61
CA LEU A 295 -1.63 -27.21 14.72
C LEU A 295 -0.15 -27.61 14.54
N ARG A 296 0.26 -28.01 13.34
CA ARG A 296 1.66 -28.35 13.04
C ARG A 296 2.58 -27.14 13.21
N ALA A 297 2.15 -25.98 12.76
CA ALA A 297 2.89 -24.75 12.94
C ALA A 297 2.98 -24.32 14.41
N LEU A 298 1.89 -24.43 15.16
CA LEU A 298 1.84 -24.19 16.59
C LEU A 298 2.88 -25.03 17.32
N LEU A 299 2.91 -26.34 17.06
CA LEU A 299 3.86 -27.28 17.66
C LEU A 299 5.32 -26.98 17.24
N ALA A 300 5.55 -26.59 15.98
CA ALA A 300 6.87 -26.18 15.52
C ALA A 300 7.35 -24.88 16.20
N LEU A 301 6.46 -23.92 16.39
CA LEU A 301 6.75 -22.64 17.04
C LEU A 301 6.94 -22.79 18.55
N ASP A 302 6.20 -23.69 19.20
CA ASP A 302 6.34 -23.99 20.63
C ASP A 302 7.71 -24.61 20.95
N GLY A 303 8.21 -25.48 20.06
CA GLY A 303 9.51 -26.15 20.23
C GLY A 303 10.75 -25.26 20.07
N VAL A 304 10.60 -24.02 19.61
CA VAL A 304 11.72 -23.07 19.46
C VAL A 304 11.73 -22.10 20.64
N PRO A 305 12.87 -21.84 21.31
CA PRO A 305 12.92 -20.99 22.51
C PRO A 305 12.33 -19.58 22.31
N SER A 306 12.68 -18.92 21.21
CA SER A 306 12.15 -17.62 20.81
C SER A 306 12.38 -17.40 19.32
N LEU A 307 11.51 -16.66 18.65
CA LEU A 307 11.80 -16.18 17.30
C LEU A 307 12.74 -14.96 17.34
N PRO A 308 13.54 -14.70 16.28
CA PRO A 308 14.42 -13.53 16.23
C PRO A 308 13.66 -12.23 16.53
N ALA A 309 14.30 -11.30 17.23
CA ALA A 309 13.71 -10.08 17.76
C ALA A 309 13.03 -9.15 16.72
N ASP A 310 13.28 -9.34 15.43
CA ASP A 310 12.61 -8.62 14.35
C ASP A 310 11.17 -9.14 14.18
N GLN A 311 10.28 -8.64 15.04
CA GLN A 311 8.86 -8.97 15.09
C GLN A 311 8.11 -8.60 13.80
N VAL A 312 8.62 -7.62 13.04
CA VAL A 312 8.12 -7.24 11.70
C VAL A 312 9.31 -6.92 10.80
N THR A 313 9.27 -7.38 9.55
CA THR A 313 10.35 -7.16 8.59
C THR A 313 10.04 -6.05 7.59
N ARG A 314 11.03 -5.21 7.29
CA ARG A 314 10.99 -4.22 6.19
C ARG A 314 11.95 -4.58 5.07
N GLN A 315 12.26 -5.87 4.98
CA GLN A 315 13.24 -6.42 4.06
C GLN A 315 12.52 -7.05 2.87
N LEU A 316 13.11 -6.97 1.68
CA LEU A 316 12.62 -7.71 0.52
C LEU A 316 13.19 -9.12 0.55
N ALA A 317 12.32 -10.11 0.50
CA ALA A 317 12.70 -11.52 0.41
C ALA A 317 12.78 -11.95 -1.06
N THR A 318 13.95 -12.43 -1.47
CA THR A 318 14.17 -13.21 -2.70
C THR A 318 14.47 -14.65 -2.31
N ALA A 319 14.26 -15.64 -3.19
CA ALA A 319 14.31 -17.09 -2.87
C ALA A 319 15.18 -17.50 -1.65
N ASN A 320 16.48 -17.15 -1.64
CA ASN A 320 17.38 -17.44 -0.53
C ASN A 320 17.99 -16.21 0.19
N LYS A 321 17.66 -14.99 -0.23
CA LYS A 321 18.30 -13.76 0.27
C LYS A 321 17.29 -12.73 0.78
N LEU A 322 17.73 -11.93 1.74
CA LEU A 322 17.02 -10.78 2.28
C LEU A 322 17.78 -9.51 1.90
N ILE A 323 17.07 -8.55 1.32
CA ILE A 323 17.57 -7.21 1.02
C ILE A 323 17.12 -6.29 2.16
N PRO A 324 18.02 -5.76 2.98
CA PRO A 324 17.65 -4.92 4.11
C PRO A 324 17.12 -3.55 3.67
N GLU A 325 16.21 -2.97 4.47
CA GLU A 325 15.60 -1.65 4.19
C GLU A 325 16.65 -0.56 3.98
N TRP A 326 17.71 -0.54 4.81
CA TRP A 326 18.75 0.48 4.71
C TRP A 326 19.51 0.42 3.37
N ALA A 327 19.64 -0.76 2.75
CA ALA A 327 20.29 -0.89 1.45
C ALA A 327 19.41 -0.30 0.34
N VAL A 328 18.09 -0.51 0.42
CA VAL A 328 17.12 0.16 -0.46
C VAL A 328 17.17 1.67 -0.22
N ALA A 329 17.18 2.12 1.04
CA ALA A 329 17.27 3.53 1.38
C ALA A 329 18.54 4.18 0.83
N LEU A 330 19.70 3.51 0.92
CA LEU A 330 20.97 4.00 0.38
C LEU A 330 20.89 4.20 -1.14
N VAL A 331 20.37 3.20 -1.87
CA VAL A 331 20.21 3.28 -3.33
C VAL A 331 19.23 4.39 -3.71
N VAL A 332 18.07 4.46 -3.06
CA VAL A 332 17.05 5.50 -3.29
C VAL A 332 17.61 6.90 -3.01
N GLY A 333 18.30 7.08 -1.88
CA GLY A 333 18.96 8.33 -1.53
C GLY A 333 20.00 8.75 -2.56
N SER A 334 20.82 7.80 -3.03
CA SER A 334 21.81 8.05 -4.08
C SER A 334 21.20 8.43 -5.42
N LEU A 335 19.99 7.95 -5.73
CA LEU A 335 19.25 8.31 -6.95
C LEU A 335 18.61 9.70 -6.85
N ILE A 336 18.22 10.15 -5.66
CA ILE A 336 17.68 11.52 -5.48
C ILE A 336 18.80 12.57 -5.66
N PHE A 337 20.02 12.24 -5.23
CA PHE A 337 21.15 13.16 -5.19
C PHE A 337 21.49 13.86 -6.54
N PRO A 338 21.62 13.15 -7.69
CA PRO A 338 21.90 13.80 -8.98
C PRO A 338 20.87 14.85 -9.37
N VAL A 339 19.58 14.56 -9.16
CA VAL A 339 18.49 15.47 -9.50
C VAL A 339 18.51 16.69 -8.58
N LEU A 340 18.75 16.48 -7.29
CA LEU A 340 18.84 17.55 -6.30
C LEU A 340 19.98 18.54 -6.63
N VAL A 341 21.21 18.04 -6.81
CA VAL A 341 22.38 18.90 -7.08
C VAL A 341 22.20 19.68 -8.38
N THR A 342 21.68 19.00 -9.42
CA THR A 342 21.42 19.63 -10.72
C THR A 342 20.32 20.70 -10.63
N GLY A 343 19.27 20.43 -9.84
CA GLY A 343 18.21 21.38 -9.55
C GLY A 343 18.71 22.61 -8.78
N ILE A 344 19.52 22.41 -7.74
CA ILE A 344 20.12 23.50 -6.94
C ILE A 344 21.02 24.39 -7.81
N ASP A 345 21.85 23.80 -8.66
CA ASP A 345 22.71 24.55 -9.57
C ASP A 345 21.90 25.34 -10.62
N GLY A 346 20.83 24.74 -11.15
CA GLY A 346 19.85 25.44 -11.98
C GLY A 346 19.22 26.65 -11.27
N LEU A 347 18.81 26.48 -10.01
CA LEU A 347 18.23 27.54 -9.18
C LEU A 347 19.25 28.63 -8.87
N ALA A 348 20.51 28.26 -8.59
CA ALA A 348 21.60 29.21 -8.34
C ALA A 348 21.91 30.04 -9.59
N ARG A 349 21.88 29.44 -10.79
CA ARG A 349 22.01 30.17 -12.06
C ARG A 349 20.84 31.12 -12.29
N ALA A 350 19.62 30.70 -12.04
CA ALA A 350 18.44 31.56 -12.17
C ALA A 350 18.49 32.76 -11.20
N ARG A 351 18.90 32.54 -9.94
CA ARG A 351 19.12 33.60 -8.96
C ARG A 351 20.20 34.58 -9.39
N ARG A 352 21.32 34.10 -9.94
CA ARG A 352 22.40 34.96 -10.49
C ARG A 352 21.94 35.81 -11.67
N ARG A 353 20.92 35.36 -12.42
CA ARG A 353 20.28 36.12 -13.51
C ARG A 353 19.22 37.12 -13.01
N GLY A 354 19.00 37.23 -11.70
CA GLY A 354 18.02 38.15 -11.11
C GLY A 354 16.57 37.68 -11.24
N GLU A 355 16.32 36.39 -11.51
CA GLU A 355 14.95 35.87 -11.63
C GLU A 355 14.24 35.81 -10.25
N PRO A 356 13.01 36.33 -10.11
CA PRO A 356 12.30 36.36 -8.83
C PRO A 356 11.78 34.97 -8.45
N LEU A 357 12.45 34.29 -7.52
CA LEU A 357 12.12 32.91 -7.13
C LEU A 357 10.87 32.80 -6.23
N GLY A 358 10.58 33.83 -5.42
CA GLY A 358 9.50 33.81 -4.42
C GLY A 358 8.11 33.57 -5.01
N PRO A 359 7.67 34.32 -6.03
CA PRO A 359 6.36 34.11 -6.66
C PRO A 359 6.21 32.69 -7.26
N TRP A 360 7.28 32.15 -7.84
CA TRP A 360 7.28 30.79 -8.37
C TRP A 360 7.21 29.75 -7.26
N LEU A 361 7.84 29.98 -6.10
CA LEU A 361 7.75 29.07 -4.96
C LEU A 361 6.31 28.99 -4.46
N LEU A 362 5.70 30.16 -4.26
CA LEU A 362 4.30 30.24 -3.84
C LEU A 362 3.39 29.55 -4.86
N TRP A 363 3.66 29.72 -6.16
CA TRP A 363 2.88 29.07 -7.21
C TRP A 363 3.02 27.54 -7.19
N VAL A 364 4.23 27.00 -7.06
CA VAL A 364 4.46 25.54 -6.94
C VAL A 364 3.75 24.98 -5.72
N LEU A 365 3.81 25.67 -4.58
CA LEU A 365 3.10 25.26 -3.37
C LEU A 365 1.58 25.36 -3.54
N ALA A 366 1.08 26.41 -4.20
CA ALA A 366 -0.33 26.58 -4.50
C ALA A 366 -0.88 25.47 -5.41
N CYS A 367 -0.05 24.86 -6.26
CA CYS A 367 -0.44 23.67 -7.04
C CYS A 367 -0.83 22.46 -6.18
N GLY A 368 -0.38 22.39 -4.91
CA GLY A 368 -0.79 21.36 -3.96
C GLY A 368 -2.17 21.59 -3.33
N LEU A 369 -2.69 22.84 -3.37
CA LEU A 369 -3.91 23.22 -2.67
C LEU A 369 -5.17 22.43 -3.08
N PRO A 370 -5.44 22.13 -4.36
CA PRO A 370 -6.61 21.35 -4.74
C PRO A 370 -6.60 19.95 -4.12
N PHE A 371 -5.42 19.33 -4.02
CA PHE A 371 -5.27 18.02 -3.40
C PHE A 371 -5.45 18.09 -1.88
N LEU A 372 -5.01 19.18 -1.24
CA LEU A 372 -5.26 19.42 0.18
C LEU A 372 -6.75 19.65 0.47
N LEU A 373 -7.44 20.40 -0.40
CA LEU A 373 -8.87 20.64 -0.29
C LEU A 373 -9.69 19.36 -0.49
N ALA A 374 -9.30 18.53 -1.46
CA ALA A 374 -9.85 17.18 -1.67
C ALA A 374 -9.69 16.31 -0.42
N VAL A 375 -8.46 16.21 0.12
CA VAL A 375 -8.21 15.48 1.38
C VAL A 375 -9.03 16.04 2.55
N GLY A 376 -9.11 17.36 2.66
CA GLY A 376 -9.90 18.02 3.69
C GLY A 376 -11.39 17.72 3.58
N LEU A 377 -11.94 17.70 2.36
CA LEU A 377 -13.32 17.28 2.13
C LEU A 377 -13.52 15.83 2.55
N ALA A 378 -12.68 14.92 2.07
CA ALA A 378 -12.74 13.49 2.40
C ALA A 378 -12.77 13.24 3.92
N GLN A 379 -11.91 13.92 4.68
CA GLN A 379 -11.87 13.82 6.15
C GLN A 379 -13.11 14.39 6.85
N LEU A 380 -13.84 15.30 6.20
CA LEU A 380 -15.08 15.87 6.72
C LEU A 380 -16.33 15.04 6.42
N LEU A 381 -16.26 14.05 5.52
CA LEU A 381 -17.43 13.28 5.10
C LEU A 381 -18.09 12.49 6.24
N VAL A 382 -17.30 11.80 7.05
CA VAL A 382 -17.78 11.03 8.22
C VAL A 382 -18.32 11.94 9.33
N PRO A 383 -17.59 12.95 9.83
CA PRO A 383 -18.10 13.80 10.91
C PRO A 383 -19.32 14.64 10.50
N LEU A 384 -19.49 14.95 9.20
CA LEU A 384 -20.69 15.64 8.69
C LEU A 384 -21.87 14.68 8.45
N GLY A 385 -21.70 13.37 8.65
CA GLY A 385 -22.74 12.37 8.39
C GLY A 385 -23.07 12.16 6.91
N LEU A 386 -22.22 12.65 6.00
CA LEU A 386 -22.36 12.43 4.56
C LEU A 386 -21.88 11.04 4.13
N LEU A 387 -21.03 10.40 4.94
CA LEU A 387 -20.57 9.03 4.78
C LEU A 387 -20.82 8.25 6.06
N HIS A 388 -21.67 7.22 5.99
CA HIS A 388 -22.08 6.46 7.17
C HIS A 388 -21.03 5.44 7.65
N ALA A 389 -20.28 4.85 6.72
CA ALA A 389 -19.30 3.81 6.98
C ALA A 389 -17.95 4.18 6.33
N ALA A 390 -16.90 4.25 7.15
CA ALA A 390 -15.53 4.47 6.71
C ALA A 390 -14.58 3.64 7.58
N PRO A 391 -14.46 2.33 7.30
CA PRO A 391 -13.56 1.47 8.07
C PRO A 391 -12.08 1.87 7.90
N PRO A 392 -11.24 1.59 8.90
CA PRO A 392 -9.83 2.01 8.92
C PRO A 392 -8.89 1.11 8.09
N SER A 393 -9.42 0.15 7.33
CA SER A 393 -8.66 -0.68 6.39
C SER A 393 -9.36 -0.79 5.04
N VAL A 394 -8.69 -1.40 4.06
CA VAL A 394 -9.32 -1.64 2.77
C VAL A 394 -10.30 -2.77 2.91
N VAL A 395 -11.41 -2.64 2.21
CA VAL A 395 -12.51 -3.59 2.25
C VAL A 395 -12.57 -4.37 0.94
N GLY A 396 -13.00 -5.63 1.04
CA GLY A 396 -13.17 -6.52 -0.10
C GLY A 396 -14.12 -5.97 -1.17
N ALA A 397 -14.05 -6.57 -2.36
CA ALA A 397 -14.98 -6.23 -3.44
C ALA A 397 -16.41 -6.61 -3.05
N GLY A 398 -17.36 -5.68 -3.21
CA GLY A 398 -18.78 -5.93 -2.96
C GLY A 398 -19.24 -5.72 -1.51
N THR A 399 -18.33 -5.60 -0.55
CA THR A 399 -18.68 -5.38 0.87
C THR A 399 -19.16 -3.95 1.15
N LEU A 400 -18.46 -2.96 0.59
CA LEU A 400 -18.89 -1.56 0.52
C LEU A 400 -18.96 -1.15 -0.96
N PRO A 401 -20.03 -1.52 -1.67
CA PRO A 401 -20.16 -1.23 -3.09
C PRO A 401 -20.28 0.27 -3.32
N LEU A 402 -19.75 0.72 -4.46
CA LEU A 402 -19.96 2.09 -4.90
C LEU A 402 -21.42 2.29 -5.34
N ASP A 403 -22.21 2.88 -4.46
CA ASP A 403 -23.59 3.27 -4.73
C ASP A 403 -23.68 4.67 -5.38
N ALA A 404 -24.90 5.13 -5.65
CA ALA A 404 -25.11 6.46 -6.25
C ALA A 404 -24.58 7.60 -5.36
N GLY A 405 -24.69 7.45 -4.04
CA GLY A 405 -24.15 8.40 -3.07
C GLY A 405 -22.63 8.47 -3.14
N GLY A 406 -21.95 7.33 -3.06
CA GLY A 406 -20.49 7.23 -3.21
C GLY A 406 -19.99 7.73 -4.57
N ALA A 407 -20.71 7.44 -5.65
CA ALA A 407 -20.40 7.99 -6.97
C ALA A 407 -20.51 9.52 -7.01
N GLY A 408 -21.52 10.09 -6.33
CA GLY A 408 -21.68 11.53 -6.14
C GLY A 408 -20.52 12.15 -5.35
N LEU A 409 -20.03 11.47 -4.30
CA LEU A 409 -18.87 11.90 -3.51
C LEU A 409 -17.58 11.88 -4.34
N LEU A 410 -17.34 10.81 -5.12
CA LEU A 410 -16.20 10.76 -6.04
C LEU A 410 -16.27 11.84 -7.12
N ALA A 411 -17.47 12.13 -7.63
CA ALA A 411 -17.68 13.21 -8.59
C ALA A 411 -17.42 14.59 -7.95
N ALA A 412 -17.80 14.80 -6.69
CA ALA A 412 -17.51 16.03 -5.96
C ALA A 412 -16.00 16.23 -5.74
N GLU A 413 -15.28 15.17 -5.35
CA GLU A 413 -13.82 15.17 -5.24
C GLU A 413 -13.15 15.49 -6.59
N ALA A 414 -13.58 14.81 -7.66
CA ALA A 414 -13.08 15.07 -9.01
C ALA A 414 -13.37 16.52 -9.46
N LEU A 415 -14.52 17.08 -9.09
CA LEU A 415 -14.90 18.46 -9.38
C LEU A 415 -14.00 19.45 -8.63
N ILE A 416 -13.74 19.24 -7.34
CA ILE A 416 -12.83 20.09 -6.54
C ILE A 416 -11.42 20.08 -7.14
N LEU A 417 -10.91 18.89 -7.49
CA LEU A 417 -9.61 18.77 -8.14
C LEU A 417 -9.59 19.51 -9.49
N SER A 418 -10.62 19.32 -10.32
CA SER A 418 -10.70 19.94 -11.65
C SER A 418 -10.83 21.46 -11.58
N VAL A 419 -11.73 21.97 -10.74
CA VAL A 419 -11.95 23.41 -10.53
C VAL A 419 -10.72 24.04 -9.88
N GLY A 420 -10.12 23.40 -8.88
CA GLY A 420 -8.92 23.89 -8.22
C GLY A 420 -7.73 23.99 -9.18
N LEU A 421 -7.48 22.94 -9.98
CA LEU A 421 -6.42 22.96 -11.00
C LEU A 421 -6.68 24.01 -12.09
N LEU A 422 -7.93 24.20 -12.51
CA LEU A 422 -8.32 25.27 -13.44
C LEU A 422 -8.09 26.66 -12.82
N ALA A 423 -8.49 26.86 -11.56
CA ALA A 423 -8.30 28.12 -10.85
C ALA A 423 -6.81 28.48 -10.75
N ILE A 424 -5.94 27.52 -10.40
CA ILE A 424 -4.49 27.74 -10.38
C ILE A 424 -3.97 28.15 -11.76
N ARG A 425 -4.44 27.49 -12.83
CA ARG A 425 -4.06 27.84 -14.20
C ARG A 425 -4.47 29.27 -14.56
N LEU A 426 -5.69 29.68 -14.19
CA LEU A 426 -6.22 31.02 -14.45
C LEU A 426 -5.49 32.10 -13.64
N VAL A 427 -5.27 31.85 -12.34
CA VAL A 427 -4.50 32.76 -11.46
C VAL A 427 -3.10 32.95 -12.02
N ARG A 428 -2.45 31.88 -12.49
CA ARG A 428 -1.13 31.99 -13.09
C ARG A 428 -1.11 32.91 -14.31
N SER A 429 -2.08 32.78 -15.23
CA SER A 429 -2.15 33.67 -16.40
C SER A 429 -2.39 35.14 -16.06
N ARG A 430 -2.94 35.44 -14.87
CA ARG A 430 -3.16 36.81 -14.40
C ARG A 430 -1.98 37.38 -13.61
N VAL A 431 -1.28 36.55 -12.84
CA VAL A 431 -0.18 36.97 -11.95
C VAL A 431 1.16 37.03 -12.71
N PHE A 432 1.34 36.19 -13.73
CA PHE A 432 2.58 36.11 -14.50
C PHE A 432 2.32 36.58 -15.94
N GLU A 433 2.62 37.86 -16.21
CA GLU A 433 2.41 38.50 -17.53
C GLU A 433 3.38 37.99 -18.61
N ARG A 434 4.53 37.44 -18.23
CA ARG A 434 5.52 36.87 -19.16
C ARG A 434 5.57 35.36 -18.99
N PRO A 435 5.56 34.58 -20.10
CA PRO A 435 5.95 33.18 -20.02
C PRO A 435 7.36 33.12 -19.42
N PRO A 436 7.67 32.13 -18.58
CA PRO A 436 8.98 32.04 -17.96
C PRO A 436 10.05 31.92 -19.05
N SER A 437 10.71 33.05 -19.34
CA SER A 437 11.85 33.12 -20.25
C SER A 437 13.08 32.47 -19.64
N GLY A 438 13.06 32.27 -18.33
CA GLY A 438 14.07 31.59 -17.52
C GLY A 438 13.58 30.27 -16.98
N GLY A 439 14.51 29.36 -16.72
CA GLY A 439 14.20 28.06 -16.16
C GLY A 439 14.01 28.05 -14.63
N ALA A 440 13.93 29.20 -13.95
CA ALA A 440 13.60 29.29 -12.52
C ALA A 440 12.42 28.40 -12.07
N PRO A 441 11.22 28.43 -12.70
CA PRO A 441 10.10 27.58 -12.26
C PRO A 441 10.40 26.10 -12.44
N ALA A 442 11.11 25.73 -13.50
CA ALA A 442 11.52 24.35 -13.76
C ALA A 442 12.48 23.84 -12.67
N GLY A 443 13.51 24.63 -12.34
CA GLY A 443 14.44 24.29 -11.26
C GLY A 443 13.74 24.18 -9.90
N LEU A 444 12.79 25.06 -9.63
CA LEU A 444 12.07 25.08 -8.36
C LEU A 444 11.11 23.90 -8.19
N VAL A 445 10.34 23.54 -9.22
CA VAL A 445 9.50 22.33 -9.21
C VAL A 445 10.34 21.10 -8.90
N VAL A 446 11.49 20.96 -9.56
CA VAL A 446 12.40 19.82 -9.35
C VAL A 446 12.98 19.81 -7.94
N VAL A 447 13.46 20.95 -7.43
CA VAL A 447 14.04 21.05 -6.08
C VAL A 447 12.97 20.80 -5.01
N VAL A 448 11.79 21.40 -5.12
CA VAL A 448 10.69 21.18 -4.17
C VAL A 448 10.26 19.72 -4.18
N ALA A 449 10.11 19.10 -5.36
CA ALA A 449 9.82 17.67 -5.47
C ALA A 449 10.91 16.81 -4.82
N CYS A 450 12.19 17.13 -5.02
CA CYS A 450 13.30 16.42 -4.35
C CYS A 450 13.23 16.57 -2.82
N LEU A 451 12.96 17.77 -2.30
CA LEU A 451 12.86 17.99 -0.84
C LEU A 451 11.70 17.20 -0.23
N ILE A 452 10.54 17.16 -0.90
CA ILE A 452 9.41 16.36 -0.45
C ILE A 452 9.75 14.86 -0.54
N THR A 453 10.36 14.41 -1.64
CA THR A 453 10.81 13.02 -1.78
C THR A 453 11.84 12.64 -0.71
N ILE A 454 12.74 13.56 -0.30
CA ILE A 454 13.68 13.34 0.81
C ILE A 454 12.91 13.18 2.12
N ALA A 455 11.92 14.03 2.39
CA ALA A 455 11.07 13.89 3.57
C ALA A 455 10.35 12.52 3.56
N VAL A 456 9.77 12.12 2.42
CA VAL A 456 9.17 10.79 2.26
C VAL A 456 10.21 9.69 2.46
N TRP A 457 11.42 9.83 1.93
CA TRP A 457 12.51 8.85 2.04
C TRP A 457 12.96 8.61 3.48
N THR A 458 13.03 9.66 4.32
CA THR A 458 13.35 9.52 5.75
C THR A 458 12.32 8.67 6.49
N VAL A 459 11.06 8.75 6.06
CA VAL A 459 10.01 7.87 6.54
C VAL A 459 10.13 6.57 5.75
N ASN A 460 9.56 6.47 4.55
CA ASN A 460 9.48 5.25 3.75
C ASN A 460 10.34 5.31 2.47
N PRO A 461 11.49 4.60 2.39
CA PRO A 461 12.34 4.60 1.20
C PRO A 461 11.67 3.93 0.00
N PHE A 462 10.77 2.96 0.20
CA PHE A 462 10.04 2.29 -0.87
C PHE A 462 9.01 3.23 -1.53
N ALA A 463 8.31 4.04 -0.73
CA ALA A 463 7.41 5.06 -1.26
C ALA A 463 8.18 6.14 -2.03
N ALA A 464 9.31 6.62 -1.49
CA ALA A 464 10.17 7.59 -2.18
C ALA A 464 10.70 7.05 -3.51
N ALA A 465 11.02 5.75 -3.58
CA ALA A 465 11.50 5.11 -4.79
C ALA A 465 10.50 5.20 -5.96
N LEU A 466 9.19 5.18 -5.69
CA LEU A 466 8.16 5.35 -6.72
C LEU A 466 8.23 6.72 -7.41
N THR A 467 8.78 7.73 -6.72
CA THR A 467 8.90 9.11 -7.25
C THR A 467 10.17 9.32 -8.06
N ILE A 468 11.15 8.41 -7.98
CA ILE A 468 12.46 8.56 -8.64
C ILE A 468 12.33 8.77 -10.16
N PRO A 469 11.57 7.93 -10.90
CA PRO A 469 11.44 8.12 -12.34
C PRO A 469 10.81 9.47 -12.69
N MET A 470 9.80 9.90 -11.92
CA MET A 470 9.21 11.23 -12.06
C MET A 470 10.24 12.34 -11.86
N LEU A 471 11.08 12.28 -10.82
CA LEU A 471 12.12 13.29 -10.57
C LEU A 471 13.10 13.42 -11.73
N HIS A 472 13.60 12.28 -12.23
CA HIS A 472 14.59 12.25 -13.31
C HIS A 472 13.99 12.73 -14.63
N LEU A 473 12.79 12.24 -14.99
CA LEU A 473 12.15 12.60 -16.23
C LEU A 473 11.62 14.04 -16.21
N ALA A 474 11.19 14.55 -15.06
CA ALA A 474 10.81 15.95 -14.91
C ALA A 474 11.98 16.90 -15.14
N LEU A 475 13.20 16.55 -14.68
CA LEU A 475 14.41 17.34 -14.94
C LEU A 475 14.60 17.58 -16.45
N PHE A 476 14.51 16.52 -17.27
CA PHE A 476 14.66 16.63 -18.72
C PHE A 476 13.43 17.27 -19.38
N ALA A 477 12.22 16.90 -18.95
CA ALA A 477 10.98 17.43 -19.50
C ALA A 477 10.89 18.95 -19.33
N LEU A 478 11.41 19.47 -18.21
CA LEU A 478 11.35 20.88 -17.85
C LEU A 478 12.54 21.71 -18.33
N ASP A 479 13.62 21.12 -18.85
CA ASP A 479 14.78 21.89 -19.34
C ASP A 479 14.42 22.69 -20.61
N PRO A 480 14.49 24.04 -20.59
CA PRO A 480 14.25 24.85 -21.78
C PRO A 480 15.30 24.64 -22.88
N GLU A 481 16.53 24.21 -22.55
CA GLU A 481 17.61 24.05 -23.54
C GLU A 481 17.42 22.83 -24.45
N LEU A 482 16.70 21.80 -24.00
CA LEU A 482 16.42 20.61 -24.79
C LEU A 482 15.34 20.84 -25.87
N ARG A 483 14.63 21.98 -25.82
CA ARG A 483 13.61 22.39 -26.80
C ARG A 483 12.62 21.27 -27.18
N LEU A 484 12.21 20.47 -26.19
CA LEU A 484 11.30 19.34 -26.41
C LEU A 484 9.91 19.83 -26.83
N ARG A 485 9.30 19.13 -27.81
CA ARG A 485 7.88 19.31 -28.16
C ARG A 485 7.01 19.09 -26.93
N ARG A 486 5.95 19.89 -26.77
CA ARG A 486 5.04 19.81 -25.61
C ARG A 486 4.51 18.39 -25.37
N SER A 487 4.11 17.68 -26.43
CA SER A 487 3.62 16.29 -26.35
C SER A 487 4.66 15.33 -25.78
N PHE A 488 5.92 15.46 -26.21
CA PHE A 488 7.00 14.61 -25.72
C PHE A 488 7.35 14.92 -24.26
N ALA A 489 7.37 16.21 -23.87
CA ALA A 489 7.57 16.58 -22.47
C ALA A 489 6.45 16.04 -21.55
N LEU A 490 5.18 16.11 -22.00
CA LEU A 490 4.06 15.50 -21.26
C LEU A 490 4.17 13.97 -21.19
N LEU A 491 4.62 13.33 -22.27
CA LEU A 491 4.87 11.89 -22.28
C LEU A 491 5.94 11.49 -21.24
N LEU A 492 7.02 12.25 -21.11
CA LEU A 492 8.04 12.00 -20.08
C LEU A 492 7.47 12.10 -18.66
N ILE A 493 6.61 13.09 -18.39
CA ILE A 493 5.90 13.20 -17.11
C ILE A 493 4.98 11.99 -16.88
N ALA A 494 4.23 11.58 -17.91
CA ALA A 494 3.36 10.41 -17.83
C ALA A 494 4.14 9.11 -17.56
N ILE A 495 5.28 8.91 -18.24
CA ILE A 495 6.19 7.78 -18.00
C ILE A 495 6.72 7.82 -16.56
N GLY A 496 7.02 9.01 -16.03
CA GLY A 496 7.47 9.19 -14.65
C GLY A 496 6.46 8.71 -13.60
N LEU A 497 5.17 8.72 -13.93
CA LEU A 497 4.08 8.26 -13.05
C LEU A 497 3.74 6.77 -13.21
N VAL A 498 4.32 6.08 -14.19
CA VAL A 498 4.08 4.64 -14.43
C VAL A 498 4.30 3.77 -13.18
N PRO A 499 5.36 3.95 -12.35
CA PRO A 499 5.53 3.15 -11.14
C PRO A 499 4.35 3.24 -10.18
N VAL A 500 3.79 4.45 -9.98
CA VAL A 500 2.62 4.66 -9.12
C VAL A 500 1.39 3.97 -9.72
N GLY A 501 1.20 4.11 -11.04
CA GLY A 501 0.12 3.43 -11.77
C GLY A 501 0.22 1.91 -11.72
N LEU A 502 1.43 1.35 -11.78
CA LEU A 502 1.67 -0.09 -11.65
C LEU A 502 1.37 -0.61 -10.24
N VAL A 503 1.68 0.16 -9.20
CA VAL A 503 1.29 -0.19 -7.82
C VAL A 503 -0.24 -0.18 -7.70
N ALA A 504 -0.92 0.86 -8.19
CA ALA A 504 -2.39 0.91 -8.19
C ALA A 504 -3.00 -0.26 -8.97
N LEU A 505 -2.47 -0.60 -10.15
CA LEU A 505 -2.87 -1.76 -10.93
C LEU A 505 -2.63 -3.08 -10.16
N SER A 506 -1.48 -3.20 -9.48
CA SER A 506 -1.18 -4.39 -8.68
C SER A 506 -2.19 -4.59 -7.55
N TYR A 507 -2.67 -3.52 -6.92
CA TYR A 507 -3.74 -3.57 -5.93
C TYR A 507 -5.10 -3.91 -6.55
N GLY A 508 -5.45 -3.27 -7.67
CA GLY A 508 -6.68 -3.59 -8.41
C GLY A 508 -6.75 -5.07 -8.79
N LEU A 509 -5.64 -5.63 -9.30
CA LEU A 509 -5.54 -7.04 -9.63
C LEU A 509 -5.51 -7.94 -8.37
N ALA A 510 -4.70 -7.61 -7.37
CA ALA A 510 -4.56 -8.43 -6.16
C ALA A 510 -5.85 -8.50 -5.34
N LEU A 511 -6.62 -7.40 -5.28
CA LEU A 511 -7.85 -7.30 -4.50
C LEU A 511 -9.13 -7.47 -5.34
N ALA A 512 -8.99 -7.71 -6.65
CA ALA A 512 -10.11 -7.77 -7.61
C ALA A 512 -10.99 -6.50 -7.62
N LEU A 513 -10.37 -5.34 -7.46
CA LEU A 513 -11.02 -4.03 -7.48
C LEU A 513 -10.88 -3.41 -8.87
N GLY A 514 -12.01 -2.99 -9.46
CA GLY A 514 -12.01 -2.14 -10.65
C GLY A 514 -11.45 -0.75 -10.34
N PRO A 515 -11.09 0.06 -11.35
CA PRO A 515 -10.46 1.38 -11.14
C PRO A 515 -11.30 2.33 -10.26
N LEU A 516 -12.61 2.35 -10.48
CA LEU A 516 -13.53 3.20 -9.72
C LEU A 516 -13.71 2.70 -8.28
N GLN A 517 -13.76 1.39 -8.09
CA GLN A 517 -13.80 0.79 -6.75
C GLN A 517 -12.47 1.04 -5.99
N LEU A 518 -11.33 1.02 -6.68
CA LEU A 518 -10.04 1.36 -6.08
C LEU A 518 -10.00 2.83 -5.64
N ALA A 519 -10.53 3.74 -6.46
CA ALA A 519 -10.67 5.16 -6.09
C ALA A 519 -11.61 5.34 -4.89
N TRP A 520 -12.72 4.59 -4.86
CA TRP A 520 -13.63 4.55 -3.72
C TRP A 520 -12.94 4.04 -2.44
N SER A 521 -12.21 2.93 -2.51
CA SER A 521 -11.43 2.41 -1.38
C SER A 521 -10.38 3.41 -0.88
N ALA A 522 -9.72 4.12 -1.80
CA ALA A 522 -8.78 5.17 -1.43
C ALA A 522 -9.47 6.33 -0.71
N LEU A 523 -10.65 6.76 -1.17
CA LEU A 523 -11.47 7.76 -0.49
C LEU A 523 -11.84 7.31 0.93
N LEU A 524 -12.31 6.07 1.09
CA LEU A 524 -12.69 5.50 2.38
C LEU A 524 -11.50 5.48 3.36
N LEU A 525 -10.30 5.12 2.91
CA LEU A 525 -9.08 5.14 3.74
C LEU A 525 -8.70 6.56 4.20
N VAL A 526 -8.90 7.57 3.35
CA VAL A 526 -8.64 8.97 3.71
C VAL A 526 -9.71 9.47 4.69
N ALA A 527 -10.98 9.15 4.41
CA ALA A 527 -12.13 9.55 5.22
C ALA A 527 -12.13 8.89 6.62
N SER A 528 -11.63 7.66 6.73
CA SER A 528 -11.49 6.95 8.01
C SER A 528 -10.35 7.47 8.88
N GLY A 529 -9.44 8.27 8.31
CA GLY A 529 -8.23 8.73 8.99
C GLY A 529 -7.14 7.67 9.12
N ALA A 530 -7.28 6.52 8.44
CA ALA A 530 -6.27 5.46 8.43
C ALA A 530 -4.94 5.94 7.82
N VAL A 531 -5.00 6.87 6.86
CA VAL A 531 -3.81 7.51 6.29
C VAL A 531 -3.39 8.70 7.15
N GLY A 532 -2.19 8.63 7.72
CA GLY A 532 -1.65 9.70 8.56
C GLY A 532 -1.50 11.04 7.83
N LEU A 533 -1.70 12.13 8.57
CA LEU A 533 -1.68 13.51 8.06
C LEU A 533 -0.40 13.84 7.25
N TRP A 534 0.76 13.43 7.74
CA TRP A 534 2.04 13.66 7.05
C TRP A 534 2.09 12.99 5.67
N THR A 535 1.55 11.79 5.54
CA THR A 535 1.46 11.06 4.28
C THR A 535 0.55 11.80 3.31
N LEU A 536 -0.60 12.28 3.78
CA LEU A 536 -1.54 13.06 2.97
C LEU A 536 -0.90 14.36 2.47
N LEU A 537 -0.27 15.14 3.37
CA LEU A 537 0.43 16.37 3.01
C LEU A 537 1.54 16.12 1.99
N ALA A 538 2.35 15.08 2.18
CA ALA A 538 3.45 14.75 1.27
C ALA A 538 2.94 14.37 -0.13
N TRP A 539 1.91 13.52 -0.22
CA TRP A 539 1.33 13.14 -1.52
C TRP A 539 0.62 14.32 -2.20
N SER A 540 -0.11 15.16 -1.45
CA SER A 540 -0.71 16.39 -2.01
C SER A 540 0.36 17.34 -2.55
N ALA A 541 1.50 17.48 -1.88
CA ALA A 541 2.60 18.32 -2.32
C ALA A 541 3.33 17.72 -3.55
N LEU A 542 3.54 16.40 -3.60
CA LEU A 542 4.10 15.71 -4.78
C LEU A 542 3.19 15.82 -6.00
N LEU A 543 1.89 15.60 -5.84
CA LEU A 543 0.91 15.79 -6.90
C LEU A 543 0.84 17.26 -7.33
N GLY A 544 0.97 18.19 -6.39
CA GLY A 544 1.14 19.62 -6.69
C GLY A 544 2.37 19.90 -7.57
N CYS A 545 3.52 19.26 -7.31
CA CYS A 545 4.71 19.37 -8.15
C CYS A 545 4.47 18.81 -9.57
N VAL A 546 3.74 17.70 -9.70
CA VAL A 546 3.34 17.13 -11.00
C VAL A 546 2.44 18.13 -11.75
N SER A 547 1.43 18.69 -11.08
CA SER A 547 0.54 19.69 -11.66
C SER A 547 1.28 20.96 -12.08
N ALA A 548 2.24 21.41 -11.27
CA ALA A 548 3.12 22.53 -11.60
C ALA A 548 3.98 22.23 -12.84
N ALA A 549 4.56 21.02 -12.94
CA ALA A 549 5.33 20.60 -14.10
C ALA A 549 4.47 20.58 -15.37
N VAL A 550 3.28 19.98 -15.32
CA VAL A 550 2.33 19.93 -16.45
C VAL A 550 1.91 21.33 -16.86
N ALA A 551 1.54 22.19 -15.90
CA ALA A 551 1.15 23.56 -16.19
C ALA A 551 2.30 24.36 -16.83
N ALA A 552 3.55 24.17 -16.39
CA ALA A 552 4.71 24.80 -17.01
C ALA A 552 4.91 24.33 -18.46
N ILE A 553 4.79 23.03 -18.74
CA ILE A 553 4.93 22.46 -20.09
C ILE A 553 3.84 22.97 -21.04
N LEU A 554 2.58 23.00 -20.58
CA LEU A 554 1.44 23.46 -21.39
C LEU A 554 1.53 24.93 -21.80
N SER A 555 2.43 25.69 -21.18
CA SER A 555 2.48 27.14 -21.28
C SER A 555 3.73 27.65 -21.97
N ARG A 556 4.60 26.73 -22.41
CA ARG A 556 5.65 27.01 -23.39
C ARG A 556 5.00 27.55 -24.64
N GLU A 557 5.44 28.66 -25.21
CA GLU A 557 4.91 29.14 -26.49
C GLU A 557 5.08 28.09 -27.60
N ALA A 558 4.09 27.99 -28.50
CA ALA A 558 4.21 27.13 -29.66
C ALA A 558 5.10 27.88 -30.64
N HIS A 559 6.37 27.48 -30.77
CA HIS A 559 7.19 28.06 -31.81
C HIS A 559 6.58 27.67 -33.17
N PRO A 560 6.24 28.64 -34.02
CA PRO A 560 6.05 28.36 -35.43
C PRO A 560 7.31 27.67 -35.93
N HIS A 561 7.17 26.68 -36.82
CA HIS A 561 8.28 26.31 -37.68
C HIS A 561 8.62 27.55 -38.51
N GLU A 562 9.49 28.42 -38.01
CA GLU A 562 10.27 29.29 -38.89
C GLU A 562 11.12 28.34 -39.72
N ALA A 563 10.63 28.06 -40.94
CA ALA A 563 11.51 27.71 -42.03
C ALA A 563 12.61 28.75 -42.00
N SER A 564 13.81 28.35 -41.59
CA SER A 564 14.98 29.20 -41.63
C SER A 564 15.10 29.71 -43.05
N GLU A 565 14.77 30.98 -43.27
CA GLU A 565 15.15 31.65 -44.50
C GLU A 565 16.67 31.72 -44.44
N VAL A 566 17.30 30.76 -45.13
CA VAL A 566 18.75 30.65 -45.23
C VAL A 566 19.23 31.85 -46.03
N THR A 567 19.44 32.97 -45.35
CA THR A 567 20.14 34.13 -45.89
C THR A 567 21.64 33.87 -45.74
N VAL A 568 22.15 32.97 -46.58
CA VAL A 568 23.59 32.91 -46.84
C VAL A 568 23.95 34.24 -47.51
N ARG A 569 24.49 35.17 -46.72
CA ARG A 569 25.39 36.19 -47.26
C ARG A 569 26.61 35.43 -47.79
N GLY A 570 26.65 35.23 -49.10
CA GLY A 570 27.85 34.74 -49.77
C GLY A 570 29.07 35.63 -49.46
N PRO A 571 30.29 35.10 -49.58
CA PRO A 571 31.50 35.87 -49.32
C PRO A 571 31.57 37.12 -50.22
N LEU A 572 32.25 38.16 -49.73
CA LEU A 572 32.44 39.51 -50.31
C LEU A 572 33.08 39.56 -51.72
N GLY A 573 33.09 38.46 -52.49
CA GLY A 573 33.70 38.37 -53.81
C GLY A 573 32.92 37.55 -54.84
N TYR A 574 31.63 37.25 -54.62
CA TYR A 574 30.83 36.53 -55.63
C TYR A 574 30.11 37.51 -56.57
N ALA A 575 30.71 37.76 -57.74
CA ALA A 575 30.06 38.41 -58.87
C ALA A 575 29.15 37.39 -59.59
N GLY A 576 27.83 37.53 -59.41
CA GLY A 576 26.86 36.75 -60.18
C GLY A 576 26.85 37.11 -61.67
N PRO A 577 26.44 36.20 -62.56
CA PRO A 577 26.40 36.44 -64.00
C PRO A 577 25.19 37.32 -64.32
N GLY A 578 25.45 38.62 -64.49
CA GLY A 578 24.44 39.60 -64.89
C GLY A 578 24.96 41.02 -65.04
N SER A 579 26.29 41.20 -65.09
CA SER A 579 26.95 42.50 -65.22
C SER A 579 27.40 42.72 -66.66
N LEU A 580 26.46 42.97 -67.58
CA LEU A 580 26.74 43.67 -68.85
C LEU A 580 25.48 44.39 -69.34
N GLY A 581 25.58 45.73 -69.51
CA GLY A 581 24.71 46.57 -70.33
C GLY A 581 23.32 46.84 -69.74
N GLY A 582 22.97 48.04 -69.27
CA GLY A 582 23.00 49.26 -70.07
C GLY A 582 21.72 49.38 -70.90
N THR A 583 20.64 49.90 -70.29
CA THR A 583 19.73 50.94 -70.84
C THR A 583 18.51 51.10 -69.94
N ARG A 584 18.23 52.35 -69.54
CA ARG A 584 16.90 52.77 -69.07
C ARG A 584 15.97 52.77 -70.28
N SER A 585 14.83 52.11 -70.19
CA SER A 585 13.68 52.43 -71.04
C SER A 585 12.42 52.52 -70.19
N ALA A 586 11.77 53.67 -70.33
CA ALA A 586 10.50 54.00 -69.75
C ALA A 586 9.37 53.18 -70.37
N LEU A 587 8.36 52.83 -69.57
CA LEU A 587 6.96 53.07 -69.90
C LEU A 587 6.06 52.80 -68.68
N ARG A 588 5.27 53.83 -68.33
CA ARG A 588 4.04 53.73 -67.56
C ARG A 588 3.01 52.92 -68.36
N ARG A 589 2.38 51.95 -67.72
CA ARG A 589 0.94 51.98 -67.43
C ARG A 589 0.61 50.98 -66.34
#